data_AF-A0A929TDA9-F1
#
_entry.id   AF-A0A929TDA9-F1
#
_cell.length_a   1.000
_cell.length_b   1.000
_cell.length_c   1.000
_cell.angle_alpha   90.00
_cell.angle_beta   90.00
_cell.angle_gamma   90.00
#
_symmetry.space_group_name_H-M   'P 1'
#
loop_
_entity.id
_entity.type
_entity.pdbx_description
1 polymer ?
#
loop_
_entity_poly.entity_id
_entity_poly.type
_entity_poly.pdbx_seq_one_letter_code
_entity_poly.pdbx_strand_id
1 'polypeptide(L)'
;MDGINIFQIPFEFSRVIGYVSQSIYLVDGTVKENVAFGVDEEKIDEKLVWRALQQARLDGFVRKCEDELDTILGERGVRFSGGQRQRLAIVRALYRQPQILVFKNGIAVMRDKSKLFTS
;
A
#
# COMPACT_ATOMS: atom_id res chain seq x y z
N MET A 1 -12.43 -3.57 29.00
CA MET A 1 -11.20 -4.15 29.56
C MET A 1 -10.15 -3.90 28.48
N ASP A 2 -9.47 -2.76 28.39
CA ASP A 2 -8.48 -2.24 29.36
C ASP A 2 -8.37 -0.69 29.40
N GLY A 3 -9.41 0.06 29.03
CA GLY A 3 -9.46 1.51 29.31
C GLY A 3 -8.39 2.38 28.63
N ILE A 4 -7.62 1.83 27.69
CA ILE A 4 -6.63 2.59 26.93
C ILE A 4 -7.37 3.51 25.97
N ASN A 5 -7.16 4.81 26.14
CA ASN A 5 -7.71 5.84 25.28
C ASN A 5 -7.05 5.72 23.89
N ILE A 6 -7.83 5.50 22.84
CA ILE A 6 -7.34 5.31 21.46
C ILE A 6 -6.49 6.47 20.95
N PHE A 7 -6.63 7.66 21.54
CA PHE A 7 -5.88 8.86 21.18
C PHE A 7 -4.48 8.93 21.82
N GLN A 8 -4.12 7.99 22.70
CA GLN A 8 -2.79 7.88 23.31
C GLN A 8 -1.87 6.89 22.59
N ILE A 9 -2.30 6.32 21.47
CA ILE A 9 -1.45 5.45 20.65
C ILE A 9 -0.30 6.32 20.09
N PRO A 10 0.97 6.08 20.47
CA PRO A 10 2.10 6.87 19.99
C PRO A 10 2.16 6.83 18.46
N PHE A 11 2.57 7.91 17.81
CA PHE A 11 2.70 8.00 16.34
C PHE A 11 3.49 6.82 15.73
N GLU A 12 4.42 6.25 16.48
CA GLU A 12 5.18 5.04 16.14
C GLU A 12 4.32 3.79 15.85
N PHE A 13 3.13 3.67 16.44
CA PHE A 13 2.21 2.55 16.16
C PHE A 13 1.65 2.58 14.73
N SER A 14 1.59 3.76 14.09
CA SER A 14 1.18 3.89 12.69
C SER A 14 2.18 3.29 11.70
N ARG A 15 3.45 3.10 12.12
CA ARG A 15 4.47 2.36 11.35
C ARG A 15 4.27 0.84 11.46
N VAL A 16 3.68 0.37 12.56
CA VAL A 16 3.49 -1.04 12.85
C VAL A 16 2.19 -1.58 12.23
N ILE A 17 1.14 -0.75 12.20
CA ILE A 17 -0.21 -1.13 11.76
C ILE A 17 -0.63 -0.35 10.52
N GLY A 18 -0.75 -1.03 9.37
CA GLY A 18 -1.38 -0.47 8.17
C GLY A 18 -2.89 -0.73 8.17
N TYR A 19 -3.70 0.33 8.07
CA TYR A 19 -5.16 0.23 7.94
C TYR A 19 -5.58 0.43 6.47
N VAL A 20 -6.31 -0.55 5.91
CA VAL A 20 -6.82 -0.47 4.54
C VAL A 20 -8.33 -0.16 4.57
N SER A 21 -8.68 1.09 4.29
CA SER A 21 -10.07 1.50 4.05
C SER A 21 -10.61 0.89 2.75
N GLN A 22 -11.92 0.66 2.68
CA GLN A 22 -12.60 0.17 1.45
C GLN A 22 -12.51 1.16 0.28
N SER A 23 -12.25 2.44 0.56
CA SER A 23 -11.98 3.47 -0.45
C SER A 23 -10.58 4.06 -0.23
N ILE A 24 -9.69 3.83 -1.18
CA ILE A 24 -8.42 4.54 -1.27
C ILE A 24 -8.65 5.87 -1.98
N TYR A 25 -8.24 6.98 -1.36
CA TYR A 25 -8.16 8.26 -2.07
C TYR A 25 -6.96 8.21 -3.02
N LEU A 26 -7.23 8.29 -4.32
CA LEU A 26 -6.22 8.37 -5.35
C LEU A 26 -6.03 9.84 -5.71
N VAL A 27 -4.76 10.26 -5.76
CA VAL A 27 -4.38 11.59 -6.23
C VAL A 27 -4.19 11.56 -7.73
N ASP A 28 -4.36 12.73 -8.35
CA ASP A 28 -3.99 12.90 -9.75
C ASP A 28 -2.47 12.81 -9.87
N GLY A 29 -2.00 11.75 -10.50
CA GLY A 29 -0.60 11.35 -10.53
C GLY A 29 -0.45 9.93 -11.06
N THR A 30 0.79 9.49 -11.15
CA THR A 30 1.23 8.18 -11.66
C THR A 30 0.86 7.03 -10.71
N VAL A 31 1.01 5.79 -11.20
CA VAL A 31 0.88 4.60 -10.35
C VAL A 31 1.91 4.63 -9.22
N LYS A 32 3.19 4.94 -9.50
CA LYS A 32 4.25 4.95 -8.48
C LYS A 32 3.99 5.99 -7.39
N GLU A 33 3.55 7.20 -7.73
CA GLU A 33 3.22 8.24 -6.73
C GLU A 33 2.01 7.83 -5.87
N ASN A 34 1.02 7.19 -6.50
CA ASN A 34 -0.12 6.67 -5.75
C ASN A 34 0.24 5.47 -4.88
N VAL A 35 1.19 4.62 -5.27
CA VAL A 35 1.67 3.52 -4.41
C VAL A 35 2.50 4.08 -3.25
N ALA A 36 3.47 4.94 -3.55
CA ALA A 36 4.39 5.55 -2.60
C ALA A 36 3.84 6.86 -2.01
N PHE A 37 2.56 6.89 -1.68
CA PHE A 37 1.87 8.11 -1.27
C PHE A 37 2.55 8.81 -0.09
N GLY A 38 2.89 10.09 -0.26
CA GLY A 38 3.59 10.92 0.73
C GLY A 38 5.11 10.73 0.77
N VAL A 39 5.69 10.06 -0.22
CA VAL A 39 7.15 10.00 -0.45
C VAL A 39 7.48 10.91 -1.62
N ASP A 40 8.55 11.71 -1.50
CA ASP A 40 9.06 12.54 -2.60
C ASP A 40 9.39 11.65 -3.81
N GLU A 41 9.05 12.08 -5.02
CA GLU A 41 9.18 11.26 -6.23
C GLU A 41 10.60 10.70 -6.41
N GLU A 42 11.61 11.53 -6.18
CA GLU A 42 13.04 11.15 -6.28
C GLU A 42 13.47 10.06 -5.28
N LYS A 43 12.68 9.83 -4.23
CA LYS A 43 12.95 8.85 -3.17
C LYS A 43 12.08 7.60 -3.31
N ILE A 44 11.25 7.50 -4.34
CA ILE A 44 10.41 6.32 -4.57
C ILE A 44 11.29 5.15 -5.01
N ASP A 45 11.25 4.06 -4.25
CA ASP A 45 11.93 2.81 -4.64
C ASP A 45 11.02 2.00 -5.59
N GLU A 46 11.26 2.12 -6.89
CA GLU A 46 10.49 1.40 -7.90
C GLU A 46 10.55 -0.12 -7.76
N LYS A 47 11.65 -0.69 -7.24
CA LYS A 47 11.73 -2.14 -6.99
C LYS A 47 10.76 -2.53 -5.88
N LEU A 48 10.65 -1.70 -4.85
CA LEU A 48 9.67 -1.91 -3.78
C LEU A 48 8.23 -1.72 -4.27
N VAL A 49 7.99 -0.75 -5.15
CA VAL A 49 6.69 -0.56 -5.83
C VAL A 49 6.30 -1.82 -6.60
N TRP A 50 7.18 -2.34 -7.46
CA TRP A 50 6.93 -3.57 -8.21
C TRP A 50 6.71 -4.78 -7.31
N ARG A 51 7.49 -4.92 -6.24
CA ARG A 51 7.31 -6.00 -5.26
C ARG A 51 5.96 -5.93 -4.57
N ALA A 52 5.51 -4.73 -4.20
CA ALA A 52 4.19 -4.52 -3.60
C ALA A 52 3.06 -4.81 -4.61
N LEU A 53 3.21 -4.36 -5.86
CA LEU A 53 2.27 -4.66 -6.96
C LEU A 53 2.12 -6.16 -7.18
N GLN A 54 3.22 -6.91 -7.16
CA GLN A 54 3.23 -8.36 -7.33
C GLN A 54 2.54 -9.08 -6.18
N GLN A 55 2.81 -8.68 -4.93
CA GLN A 55 2.16 -9.26 -3.75
C GLN A 55 0.64 -9.06 -3.76
N ALA A 56 0.16 -7.93 -4.28
CA ALA A 56 -1.27 -7.66 -4.45
C ALA A 56 -1.86 -8.19 -5.77
N ARG A 57 -1.07 -8.89 -6.60
CA ARG A 57 -1.46 -9.39 -7.93
C ARG A 57 -2.05 -8.28 -8.81
N LEU A 58 -1.41 -7.12 -8.84
CA LEU A 58 -1.77 -5.97 -9.68
C LEU A 58 -0.68 -5.64 -10.71
N ASP A 59 0.51 -6.20 -10.56
CA ASP A 59 1.66 -6.05 -11.46
C ASP A 59 1.32 -6.38 -12.92
N GLY A 60 0.63 -7.50 -13.18
CA GLY A 60 0.28 -7.90 -14.55
C GLY A 60 -0.71 -6.96 -15.24
N PHE A 61 -1.46 -6.15 -14.49
CA PHE A 61 -2.28 -5.08 -15.06
C PHE A 61 -1.42 -3.86 -15.37
N VAL A 62 -0.58 -3.43 -14.42
CA VAL A 62 0.29 -2.25 -14.60
C VAL A 62 1.26 -2.44 -15.76
N ARG A 63 1.84 -3.65 -15.94
CA ARG A 63 2.69 -3.99 -17.09
C ARG A 63 2.00 -3.91 -18.46
N LYS A 64 0.66 -3.87 -18.50
CA LYS A 64 -0.10 -3.73 -19.75
C LYS A 64 -0.45 -2.28 -20.04
N CYS A 65 -0.24 -1.37 -19.10
CA CYS A 65 -0.35 0.05 -19.35
C CYS A 65 0.86 0.53 -20.14
N GLU A 66 0.66 1.48 -21.05
CA GLU A 66 1.70 1.98 -21.95
C GLU A 66 2.92 2.52 -21.19
N ASP A 67 2.67 3.26 -20.10
CA ASP A 67 3.71 3.91 -19.29
C ASP A 67 4.02 3.14 -17.99
N GLU A 68 3.54 1.91 -17.82
CA GLU A 68 3.74 1.09 -16.62
C GLU A 68 3.56 1.85 -15.29
N LEU A 69 4.64 2.07 -14.52
CA LEU A 69 4.63 2.80 -13.24
C LEU A 69 4.30 4.29 -13.38
N ASP A 70 4.60 4.88 -14.53
CA ASP A 70 4.36 6.29 -14.86
C ASP A 70 2.94 6.50 -15.42
N THR A 71 2.15 5.44 -15.54
CA THR A 71 0.75 5.54 -15.99
C THR A 71 -0.04 6.46 -15.07
N ILE A 72 -0.59 7.53 -15.63
CA ILE A 72 -1.42 8.50 -14.91
C ILE A 72 -2.78 7.85 -14.55
N LEU A 73 -3.12 7.86 -13.26
CA LEU A 73 -4.38 7.32 -12.74
C LEU A 73 -5.57 8.27 -12.94
N GLY A 74 -5.32 9.58 -13.04
CA GLY A 74 -6.33 10.63 -13.18
C GLY A 74 -7.24 10.77 -11.95
N GLU A 75 -8.18 11.72 -11.98
CA GLU A 75 -9.15 11.90 -10.89
C GLU A 75 -9.89 10.58 -10.55
N ARG A 76 -9.80 10.17 -9.27
CA ARG A 76 -10.47 8.98 -8.70
C ARG A 76 -10.07 7.62 -9.31
N GLY A 77 -9.06 7.54 -10.16
CA GLY A 77 -8.64 6.26 -10.77
C GLY A 77 -9.74 5.63 -11.62
N VAL A 78 -10.46 6.42 -12.41
CA VAL A 78 -11.57 5.97 -13.26
C VAL A 78 -11.17 4.85 -14.22
N ARG A 79 -9.88 4.81 -14.62
CA ARG A 79 -9.30 3.73 -15.45
C ARG A 79 -9.23 2.36 -14.76
N PHE A 80 -9.36 2.31 -13.44
CA PHE A 80 -9.25 1.07 -12.67
C PHE A 80 -10.66 0.57 -12.32
N SER A 81 -10.90 -0.72 -12.46
CA SER A 81 -12.10 -1.36 -11.92
C SER A 81 -12.12 -1.26 -10.39
N GLY A 82 -13.28 -1.47 -9.76
CA GLY A 82 -13.41 -1.45 -8.30
C GLY A 82 -12.44 -2.42 -7.60
N GLY A 83 -12.28 -3.62 -8.13
CA GLY A 83 -11.34 -4.61 -7.59
C GLY A 83 -9.87 -4.21 -7.76
N GLN A 84 -9.52 -3.52 -8.85
CA GLN A 84 -8.15 -3.00 -9.05
C GLN A 84 -7.85 -1.85 -8.09
N ARG A 85 -8.80 -0.94 -7.85
CA ARG A 85 -8.66 0.10 -6.82
C ARG A 85 -8.47 -0.49 -5.42
N GLN A 86 -9.20 -1.55 -5.10
CA GLN A 86 -9.02 -2.26 -3.83
C GLN A 86 -7.63 -2.89 -3.72
N ARG A 87 -7.13 -3.52 -4.79
CA ARG A 87 -5.75 -4.03 -4.82
C ARG A 87 -4.73 -2.92 -4.68
N LEU A 88 -4.93 -1.78 -5.32
CA LEU A 88 -4.04 -0.63 -5.18
C LEU A 88 -3.98 -0.11 -3.74
N ALA A 89 -5.09 -0.19 -2.99
CA ALA A 89 -5.10 0.09 -1.55
C ALA A 89 -4.21 -0.87 -0.75
N ILE A 90 -4.22 -2.15 -1.11
CA ILE A 90 -3.31 -3.15 -0.55
C ILE A 90 -1.86 -2.78 -0.90
N VAL A 91 -1.56 -2.52 -2.18
CA VAL A 91 -0.21 -2.17 -2.66
C VAL A 91 0.36 -0.98 -1.88
N ARG A 92 -0.41 0.09 -1.69
CA ARG A 92 0.01 1.27 -0.91
C ARG A 92 0.37 0.90 0.53
N ALA A 93 -0.39 0.01 1.15
CA ALA A 93 -0.08 -0.46 2.49
C ALA A 93 1.16 -1.36 2.52
N LEU A 94 1.33 -2.26 1.54
CA LEU A 94 2.49 -3.13 1.41
C LEU A 94 3.80 -2.35 1.18
N TYR A 95 3.74 -1.27 0.41
CA TYR A 95 4.90 -0.43 0.11
C TYR A 95 5.54 0.15 1.39
N ARG A 96 4.75 0.44 2.42
CA ARG A 96 5.26 0.91 3.72
C ARG A 96 5.85 -0.19 4.61
N GLN A 97 5.86 -1.43 4.15
CA GLN A 97 6.40 -2.60 4.87
C GLN A 97 5.90 -2.71 6.33
N PRO A 98 4.58 -2.62 6.59
CA PRO A 98 4.03 -2.71 7.93
C PRO A 98 4.23 -4.12 8.50
N GLN A 99 4.41 -4.22 9.81
CA GLN A 99 4.51 -5.51 10.50
C GLN A 99 3.15 -6.21 10.64
N ILE A 100 2.05 -5.44 10.67
CA ILE A 100 0.68 -5.96 10.79
C ILE A 100 -0.23 -5.16 9.84
N LEU A 101 -1.07 -5.85 9.06
CA LEU A 101 -2.03 -5.24 8.15
C LEU A 101 -3.47 -5.59 8.58
N VAL A 102 -4.32 -4.58 8.77
CA VAL A 102 -5.71 -4.79 9.21
C VAL A 102 -6.68 -4.40 8.10
N PHE A 103 -7.54 -5.33 7.69
CA PHE A 103 -8.61 -5.08 6.73
C PHE A 103 -9.96 -4.92 7.44
N LYS A 104 -10.85 -4.09 6.87
CA LYS A 104 -12.22 -3.89 7.39
C LYS A 104 -13.05 -5.19 7.44
N ASN A 105 -12.69 -6.22 6.66
CA ASN A 105 -13.36 -7.51 6.63
C ASN A 105 -12.56 -8.64 7.32
N GLY A 106 -11.45 -8.34 8.01
CA GLY A 106 -10.61 -9.32 8.72
C GLY A 106 -9.16 -8.84 8.99
N ILE A 107 -8.46 -9.47 9.93
CA ILE A 107 -7.04 -9.16 10.21
C ILE A 107 -6.15 -10.02 9.30
N ALA A 108 -5.21 -9.41 8.57
CA ALA A 108 -4.21 -10.14 7.80
C ALA A 108 -2.82 -9.91 8.38
N VAL A 109 -2.31 -10.89 9.11
CA VAL A 109 -0.94 -10.82 9.64
C VAL A 109 0.04 -11.13 8.52
N MET A 110 0.82 -10.14 8.12
CA MET A 110 1.97 -10.37 7.23
C MET A 110 3.24 -10.42 8.06
N ARG A 111 3.87 -11.59 8.14
CA ARG A 111 5.14 -11.76 8.83
C ARG A 111 6.26 -11.74 7.79
N ASP A 112 7.16 -10.74 7.86
CA ASP A 112 8.39 -10.77 7.08
C ASP A 112 9.28 -11.91 7.58
N LYS A 113 9.57 -12.90 6.72
CA LYS A 113 10.44 -14.04 7.05
C LYS A 113 11.94 -13.68 7.01
N SER A 114 12.29 -12.43 6.71
CA SER A 114 13.68 -12.04 6.41
C SER A 114 14.55 -11.72 7.65
N LYS A 115 14.01 -11.81 8.88
CA LYS A 115 14.75 -11.51 10.13
C LYS A 115 15.05 -12.75 11.01
N LEU A 116 15.13 -13.95 10.43
CA LEU A 116 15.33 -15.19 11.20
C LEU A 116 16.75 -15.79 11.15
N PHE A 117 17.76 -15.07 10.66
CA PHE A 117 19.15 -15.53 10.75
C PHE A 117 20.09 -14.41 11.23
N THR A 118 19.95 -14.01 12.49
CA THR A 118 21.11 -13.58 13.28
C THR A 118 20.82 -13.82 14.75
N SER A 119 21.26 -14.97 15.23
CA SER A 119 21.84 -15.30 16.56
C SER A 119 21.63 -16.76 16.89
#